data_AF-A0AA97EZ91-F1
#
_entry.id   AF-A0AA97EZ91-F1
#
_cell.length_a   1.000
_cell.length_b   1.000
_cell.length_c   1.000
_cell.angle_alpha   90.00
_cell.angle_beta   90.00
_cell.angle_gamma   90.00
#
_symmetry.space_group_name_H-M   'P 1'
#
loop_
_entity.id
_entity.type
_entity.pdbx_description
1 polymer ?
#
loop_
_entity_poly.entity_id
_entity_poly.type
_entity_poly.pdbx_seq_one_letter_code
_entity_poly.pdbx_strand_id
1 'polypeptide(L)'
;MKTKSLNFWASVVVLMGTVTSATSFAQPVDPQQLQSMIDAQCMREIRESKVWRNALAFHDLPEQARMKKEACDCVYQDVIQDSSIKALLNAGSSSPQQPAELVSKAVLKSLRGCTQKILN
;
A
#
# COMPACT_ATOMS: atom_id res chain seq x y z
N MET A 1 43.72 7.32 -32.72
CA MET A 1 42.71 8.35 -33.03
C MET A 1 41.46 7.68 -33.59
N LYS A 2 40.28 8.20 -33.20
CA LYS A 2 38.90 7.85 -33.60
C LYS A 2 38.24 6.64 -32.94
N THR A 3 37.38 7.01 -31.99
CA THR A 3 36.21 6.31 -31.44
C THR A 3 35.26 5.82 -32.52
N LYS A 4 34.50 4.75 -32.21
CA LYS A 4 33.03 4.70 -32.35
C LYS A 4 32.45 3.45 -31.67
N SER A 5 31.74 3.70 -30.58
CA SER A 5 30.65 2.89 -30.05
C SER A 5 29.67 2.51 -31.16
N LEU A 6 29.16 1.27 -31.17
CA LEU A 6 27.82 0.95 -31.67
C LEU A 6 27.39 -0.49 -31.29
N ASN A 7 26.28 -0.58 -30.53
CA ASN A 7 25.24 -1.62 -30.51
C ASN A 7 25.61 -2.99 -29.90
N PHE A 8 25.19 -3.38 -28.68
CA PHE A 8 23.89 -3.28 -27.99
C PHE A 8 22.73 -4.08 -28.62
N TRP A 9 22.96 -5.33 -29.01
CA TRP A 9 21.88 -6.31 -29.23
C TRP A 9 22.40 -7.71 -28.89
N ALA A 10 22.40 -8.06 -27.61
CA ALA A 10 22.62 -9.44 -27.15
C ALA A 10 21.37 -9.86 -26.34
N SER A 11 20.53 -10.62 -27.03
CA SER A 11 19.70 -11.70 -26.48
C SER A 11 18.91 -11.38 -25.21
N VAL A 12 17.70 -10.83 -25.40
CA VAL A 12 16.60 -11.00 -24.44
C VAL A 12 16.20 -12.48 -24.48
N VAL A 13 16.82 -13.28 -23.61
CA VAL A 13 16.38 -14.63 -23.31
C VAL A 13 15.04 -14.50 -22.59
N VAL A 14 14.00 -14.90 -23.31
CA VAL A 14 12.65 -15.13 -22.82
C VAL A 14 12.71 -16.16 -21.69
N LEU A 15 12.71 -15.69 -20.45
CA LEU A 15 12.30 -16.49 -19.30
C LEU A 15 10.78 -16.47 -19.26
N MET A 16 10.18 -17.41 -20.01
CA MET A 16 8.79 -17.80 -19.89
C MET A 16 8.63 -18.50 -18.54
N GLY A 17 8.54 -17.70 -17.47
CA GLY A 17 8.05 -18.17 -16.19
C GLY A 17 6.58 -18.53 -16.38
N THR A 18 6.27 -19.82 -16.34
CA THR A 18 4.90 -20.30 -16.21
C THR A 18 4.32 -19.71 -14.93
N VAL A 19 3.53 -18.65 -15.06
CA VAL A 19 2.70 -18.15 -13.96
C VAL A 19 1.65 -19.24 -13.77
N THR A 20 1.89 -20.14 -12.83
CA THR A 20 0.83 -20.95 -12.28
C THR A 20 -0.17 -19.97 -11.70
N SER A 21 -1.29 -19.80 -12.39
CA SER A 21 -2.46 -19.10 -11.86
C SER A 21 -2.88 -19.85 -10.60
N ALA A 22 -2.40 -19.40 -9.44
CA ALA A 22 -2.95 -19.80 -8.18
C ALA A 22 -4.44 -19.44 -8.26
N THR A 23 -5.29 -20.45 -8.38
CA THR A 23 -6.73 -20.30 -8.15
C THR A 23 -6.87 -19.96 -6.67
N SER A 24 -6.76 -18.67 -6.35
CA SER A 24 -7.11 -18.15 -5.04
C SER A 24 -8.62 -18.30 -4.92
N PHE A 25 -9.05 -19.35 -4.22
CA PHE A 25 -10.40 -19.41 -3.67
C PHE A 25 -10.67 -18.05 -3.03
N ALA A 26 -11.73 -17.36 -3.47
CA ALA A 26 -12.18 -16.12 -2.87
C ALA A 26 -12.62 -16.42 -1.43
N GLN A 27 -11.68 -16.35 -0.49
CA GLN A 27 -11.98 -16.40 0.92
C GLN A 27 -12.60 -15.05 1.29
N PRO A 28 -13.65 -15.01 2.14
CA PRO A 28 -14.09 -13.76 2.74
C PRO A 28 -12.88 -13.06 3.36
N VAL A 29 -12.74 -11.76 3.14
CA VAL A 29 -11.63 -10.99 3.70
C VAL A 29 -11.81 -10.99 5.22
N ASP A 30 -11.02 -11.80 5.91
CA ASP A 30 -11.00 -11.85 7.36
C ASP A 30 -10.66 -10.43 7.89
N PRO A 31 -11.37 -9.91 8.90
CA PRO A 31 -11.03 -8.62 9.52
C PRO A 31 -9.54 -8.47 9.88
N GLN A 32 -8.87 -9.54 10.32
CA GLN A 32 -7.43 -9.54 10.58
C GLN A 32 -6.60 -9.41 9.30
N GLN A 33 -7.05 -10.05 8.20
CA GLN A 33 -6.42 -9.89 6.90
C GLN A 33 -6.62 -8.48 6.35
N LEU A 34 -7.81 -7.89 6.50
CA LEU A 34 -8.07 -6.51 6.09
C LEU A 34 -7.18 -5.54 6.87
N GLN A 35 -7.11 -5.69 8.19
CA GLN A 35 -6.24 -4.86 9.03
C GLN A 35 -4.78 -4.97 8.57
N SER A 36 -4.29 -6.20 8.37
CA SER A 36 -2.92 -6.42 7.88
C SER A 36 -2.67 -5.80 6.50
N MET A 37 -3.65 -5.84 5.60
CA MET A 37 -3.57 -5.20 4.27
C MET A 37 -3.53 -3.68 4.37
N ILE A 38 -4.37 -3.10 5.24
CA ILE A 38 -4.41 -1.66 5.51
C ILE A 38 -3.08 -1.18 6.07
N ASP A 39 -2.57 -1.86 7.10
CA ASP A 39 -1.30 -1.51 7.75
C ASP A 39 -0.12 -1.62 6.77
N ALA A 40 -0.07 -2.71 6.00
CA ALA A 40 0.97 -2.90 5.01
C ALA A 40 0.92 -1.81 3.92
N GLN A 41 -0.28 -1.42 3.46
CA GLN A 41 -0.42 -0.35 2.49
C GLN A 41 -0.04 1.01 3.09
N CYS A 42 -0.53 1.33 4.29
CA CYS A 42 -0.20 2.57 4.98
C CYS A 42 1.31 2.74 5.15
N MET A 43 2.00 1.71 5.62
CA MET A 43 3.45 1.75 5.80
C MET A 43 4.22 1.90 4.49
N ARG A 44 3.71 1.34 3.37
CA ARG A 44 4.27 1.57 2.04
C ARG A 44 4.12 3.03 1.64
N GLU A 45 2.92 3.59 1.74
CA GLU A 45 2.64 4.99 1.37
C GLU A 45 3.45 5.99 2.20
N ILE A 46 3.59 5.76 3.51
CA ILE A 46 4.43 6.57 4.39
C ILE A 46 5.90 6.52 3.95
N ARG A 47 6.41 5.33 3.60
CA ARG A 47 7.80 5.13 3.18
C ARG A 47 8.11 5.82 1.86
N GLU A 48 7.17 5.76 0.92
CA GLU A 48 7.30 6.36 -0.42
C GLU A 48 7.00 7.86 -0.42
N SER A 49 6.28 8.37 0.59
CA SER A 49 5.94 9.78 0.72
C SER A 49 7.16 10.65 1.08
N LYS A 50 7.43 11.63 0.21
CA LYS A 50 8.45 12.67 0.47
C LYS A 50 8.11 13.51 1.70
N VAL A 51 6.82 13.78 1.93
CA VAL A 51 6.35 14.57 3.08
C VAL A 51 6.70 13.84 4.39
N TRP A 52 6.35 12.56 4.48
CA TRP A 52 6.66 11.74 5.65
C TRP A 52 8.17 11.57 5.84
N ARG A 53 8.96 11.30 4.80
CA ARG A 53 10.42 11.25 4.94
C ARG A 53 11.00 12.54 5.49
N ASN A 54 10.54 13.70 4.99
CA ASN A 54 11.05 14.99 5.46
C ASN A 54 10.62 15.26 6.90
N ALA A 55 9.37 14.96 7.26
CA ALA A 55 8.88 15.11 8.63
C ALA A 55 9.67 14.23 9.61
N LEU A 56 9.85 12.95 9.25
CA LEU A 56 10.55 11.96 10.07
C LEU A 56 12.06 12.20 10.17
N ALA A 57 12.66 12.98 9.26
CA ALA A 57 14.10 13.23 9.24
C ALA A 57 14.60 14.00 10.47
N PHE A 58 13.71 14.71 11.16
CA PHE A 58 14.03 15.48 12.37
C PHE A 58 13.81 14.70 13.67
N HIS A 59 13.38 13.44 13.58
CA HIS A 59 13.01 12.61 14.72
C HIS A 59 13.94 11.40 14.86
N ASP A 60 14.14 10.92 16.08
CA ASP A 60 14.88 9.69 16.34
C ASP A 60 14.09 8.44 15.93
N LEU A 61 14.74 7.26 15.90
CA LEU A 61 14.09 6.03 15.43
C LEU A 61 12.85 5.64 16.26
N PRO A 62 12.85 5.72 17.60
CA PRO A 62 11.65 5.48 18.41
C PRO A 62 10.50 6.42 18.07
N GLU A 63 10.77 7.71 17.94
CA GLU A 63 9.78 8.73 17.63
C GLU A 63 9.22 8.53 16.22
N GLN A 64 10.08 8.22 15.26
CA GLN A 64 9.66 7.85 13.91
C GLN A 64 8.73 6.63 13.91
N ALA A 65 9.05 5.59 14.70
CA ALA A 65 8.19 4.41 14.80
C ALA A 65 6.83 4.75 15.41
N ARG A 66 6.79 5.61 16.43
CA ARG A 66 5.55 6.08 17.05
C ARG A 66 4.69 6.85 16.06
N MET A 67 5.25 7.82 15.34
CA MET A 67 4.51 8.65 14.37
C MET A 67 3.96 7.81 13.21
N LYS A 68 4.74 6.84 12.71
CA LYS A 68 4.28 5.92 11.65
C LYS A 68 3.12 5.06 12.13
N LYS A 69 3.21 4.54 13.36
CA LYS A 69 2.15 3.75 13.98
C LYS A 69 0.89 4.59 14.16
N GLU A 70 1.00 5.78 14.74
CA GLU A 70 -0.12 6.70 14.93
C GLU A 70 -0.83 7.05 13.62
N ALA A 71 -0.05 7.26 12.54
CA ALA A 71 -0.60 7.49 11.22
C ALA A 71 -1.41 6.29 10.70
N CYS A 72 -0.89 5.07 10.84
CA CYS A 72 -1.60 3.87 10.37
C CYS A 72 -2.79 3.50 11.26
N ASP A 73 -2.71 3.74 12.57
CA ASP A 73 -3.85 3.58 13.47
C ASP A 73 -4.99 4.55 13.10
N CYS A 74 -4.66 5.82 12.81
CA CYS A 74 -5.61 6.80 12.30
C CYS A 74 -6.23 6.35 10.96
N VAL A 75 -5.39 5.86 10.03
CA VAL A 75 -5.86 5.36 8.73
C VAL A 75 -6.81 4.20 8.90
N TYR A 76 -6.47 3.22 9.75
CA TYR A 76 -7.32 2.08 10.01
C TYR A 76 -8.69 2.50 10.51
N GLN A 77 -8.75 3.40 11.50
CA GLN A 77 -10.02 3.88 12.07
C GLN A 77 -10.92 4.60 11.05
N ASP A 78 -10.34 5.33 10.11
CA ASP A 78 -11.08 6.06 9.08
C ASP A 78 -11.46 5.13 7.90
N VAL A 79 -10.58 4.21 7.51
CA VAL A 79 -10.84 3.22 6.45
C VAL A 79 -11.93 2.22 6.84
N ILE A 80 -11.95 1.71 8.08
CA ILE A 80 -13.03 0.82 8.52
C ILE A 80 -14.38 1.54 8.65
N GLN A 81 -14.38 2.87 8.69
CA GLN A 81 -15.61 3.67 8.67
C GLN A 81 -16.15 3.86 7.25
N ASP A 82 -15.32 3.72 6.21
CA ASP A 82 -15.71 3.82 4.80
C ASP A 82 -16.76 2.76 4.45
N SER A 83 -17.88 3.22 3.92
CA SER A 83 -19.02 2.39 3.52
C SER A 83 -18.64 1.31 2.50
N SER A 84 -17.66 1.57 1.64
CA SER A 84 -17.21 0.64 0.61
C SER A 84 -16.39 -0.50 1.22
N ILE A 85 -15.58 -0.19 2.23
CA ILE A 85 -14.80 -1.18 2.97
C ILE A 85 -15.70 -1.99 3.90
N LYS A 86 -16.67 -1.35 4.56
CA LYS A 86 -17.75 -2.04 5.28
C LYS A 86 -18.53 -2.97 4.37
N ALA A 87 -18.83 -2.55 3.14
CA ALA A 87 -19.47 -3.40 2.15
C ALA A 87 -18.59 -4.58 1.75
N LEU A 88 -17.26 -4.42 1.61
CA LEU A 88 -16.34 -5.54 1.36
C LEU A 88 -16.34 -6.56 2.50
N LEU A 89 -16.35 -6.08 3.76
CA LEU A 89 -16.44 -6.92 4.96
C LEU A 89 -17.77 -7.67 5.05
N ASN A 90 -18.87 -7.02 4.69
CA ASN A 90 -20.22 -7.56 4.82
C ASN A 90 -20.67 -8.42 3.63
N ALA A 91 -20.17 -8.13 2.43
CA ALA A 91 -20.69 -8.71 1.18
C ALA A 91 -19.88 -9.89 0.66
N GLY A 92 -18.78 -10.29 1.32
CA GLY A 92 -17.98 -11.44 0.92
C GLY A 92 -17.67 -11.43 -0.59
N SER A 93 -16.83 -10.50 -1.05
CA SER A 93 -16.26 -10.45 -2.41
C SER A 93 -17.21 -10.31 -3.61
N SER A 94 -18.50 -10.00 -3.43
CA SER A 94 -19.45 -9.80 -4.54
C SER A 94 -19.27 -8.49 -5.33
N SER A 95 -18.26 -7.67 -5.00
CA SER A 95 -17.90 -6.48 -5.79
C SER A 95 -16.94 -6.84 -6.93
N PRO A 96 -17.16 -6.36 -8.17
CA PRO A 96 -16.26 -6.58 -9.31
C PRO A 96 -14.89 -5.91 -9.16
N GLN A 97 -14.68 -5.06 -8.15
CA GLN A 97 -13.40 -4.42 -7.87
C GLN A 97 -12.54 -5.28 -6.96
N GLN A 98 -11.27 -5.47 -7.33
CA GLN A 98 -10.32 -6.21 -6.52
C GLN A 98 -10.19 -5.55 -5.13
N PRO A 99 -10.41 -6.28 -4.02
CA PRO A 99 -10.40 -5.73 -2.66
C PRO A 99 -9.15 -4.90 -2.35
N ALA A 100 -8.00 -5.29 -2.91
CA ALA A 100 -6.72 -4.58 -2.76
C ALA A 100 -6.73 -3.15 -3.34
N GLU A 101 -7.40 -2.91 -4.49
CA GLU A 101 -7.45 -1.59 -5.11
C GLU A 101 -8.34 -0.63 -4.32
N LEU A 102 -9.46 -1.14 -3.81
CA LEU A 102 -10.37 -0.38 -2.94
C LEU A 102 -9.69 -0.02 -1.61
N VAL A 103 -9.01 -0.98 -0.99
CA VAL A 103 -8.21 -0.74 0.22
C VAL A 103 -7.12 0.29 -0.05
N SER A 104 -6.40 0.20 -1.18
CA SER A 104 -5.36 1.16 -1.54
C SER A 104 -5.90 2.58 -1.69
N LYS A 105 -7.02 2.76 -2.40
CA LYS A 105 -7.68 4.07 -2.56
C LYS A 105 -8.15 4.65 -1.22
N ALA A 106 -8.78 3.82 -0.38
CA ALA A 106 -9.25 4.23 0.94
C ALA A 106 -8.08 4.66 1.84
N VAL A 107 -7.01 3.85 1.89
CA VAL A 107 -5.78 4.14 2.63
C VAL A 107 -5.15 5.45 2.16
N LEU A 108 -5.03 5.69 0.86
CA LEU A 108 -4.46 6.92 0.33
C LEU A 108 -5.27 8.17 0.73
N LYS A 109 -6.61 8.08 0.62
CA LYS A 109 -7.50 9.17 1.02
C LYS A 109 -7.37 9.45 2.51
N SER A 110 -7.42 8.40 3.31
CA SER A 110 -7.35 8.48 4.76
C SER A 110 -6.00 8.99 5.25
N LEU A 111 -4.91 8.48 4.69
CA LEU A 111 -3.55 8.86 5.07
C LEU A 111 -3.31 10.35 4.84
N ARG A 112 -3.87 10.96 3.79
CA ARG A 112 -3.78 12.42 3.61
C ARG A 112 -4.41 13.17 4.77
N GLY A 113 -5.62 12.78 5.19
CA GLY A 113 -6.31 13.39 6.34
C GLY A 113 -5.55 13.15 7.66
N CYS A 114 -5.07 11.94 7.90
CA CYS A 114 -4.27 11.61 9.08
C CYS A 114 -2.94 12.34 9.12
N THR A 115 -2.26 12.48 7.97
CA THR A 115 -1.01 13.25 7.85
C THR A 115 -1.22 14.70 8.26
N GLN A 116 -2.34 15.33 7.84
CA GLN A 116 -2.68 16.69 8.26
C GLN A 116 -2.98 16.80 9.75
N LYS A 117 -3.42 15.75 10.43
CA LYS A 117 -3.64 15.77 11.89
C LYS A 117 -2.37 15.61 12.70
N ILE A 118 -1.39 14.88 12.16
CA ILE A 118 -0.16 14.51 12.88
C ILE A 118 0.96 15.50 12.63
N LEU A 119 1.06 16.04 11.40
CA LEU A 119 2.17 16.89 10.98
C LEU A 119 1.86 18.40 10.99
N ASN A 120 0.65 18.78 11.41
CA ASN A 120 0.17 20.17 11.42
C ASN A 120 -0.13 20.60 12.85
#